data_AF-A0A951GIL9-F1
#
_entry.id   AF-A0A951GIL9-F1
#
_cell.length_a   1.000
_cell.length_b   1.000
_cell.length_c   1.000
_cell.angle_alpha   90.00
_cell.angle_beta   90.00
_cell.angle_gamma   90.00
#
_symmetry.space_group_name_H-M   'P 1'
#
loop_
_entity.id
_entity.type
_entity.pdbx_description
1 polymer ?
#
loop_
_entity_poly.entity_id
_entity_poly.type
_entity_poly.pdbx_seq_one_letter_code
_entity_poly.pdbx_strand_id
1 'polypeptide(L)'
;MTEDWTRISNDLERLLKLRSFVFGMKLFERREDMEAIPRIRRPQNIHTLDQVVGQSSRLGWTIGITADNLVGAQCRAVVGLGNAKDPSWRSGKHMVGVWYSTEEDATAHQAAMNCVPDGQFQALALSPLSSGRLDPPDIALFYATPGAMIYFINGLQWSGYKRFDWSIVGESACADSWGRALKTREPSLSIPCFAERRYGGVLDDEMLMALPPSYLPKAIAGMEALSKNGLRYPFPQYGIQQDVRAGMAASYPGRG
;
A
#
# COMPACT_ATOMS: atom_id res chain seq x y z
N MET A 1 1.87 -5.15 -23.30
CA MET A 1 1.11 -6.40 -23.07
C MET A 1 0.26 -6.17 -21.85
N THR A 2 -1.05 -6.38 -21.96
CA THR A 2 -1.95 -6.32 -20.80
C THR A 2 -1.60 -7.50 -19.89
N GLU A 3 -1.28 -7.22 -18.63
CA GLU A 3 -1.03 -8.27 -17.64
C GLU A 3 -2.34 -9.00 -17.33
N ASP A 4 -2.26 -10.30 -17.04
CA ASP A 4 -3.43 -11.05 -16.56
C ASP A 4 -3.67 -10.72 -15.08
N TRP A 5 -4.41 -9.63 -14.85
CA TRP A 5 -4.70 -9.13 -13.51
C TRP A 5 -5.49 -10.11 -12.66
N THR A 6 -6.34 -10.95 -13.26
CA THR A 6 -7.08 -11.98 -12.52
C THR A 6 -6.10 -13.03 -11.98
N ARG A 7 -5.21 -13.54 -12.83
CA ARG A 7 -4.19 -14.51 -12.41
C ARG A 7 -3.25 -13.92 -11.35
N ILE A 8 -2.75 -12.70 -11.56
CA ILE A 8 -1.85 -12.02 -10.60
C ILE A 8 -2.52 -11.87 -9.23
N SER A 9 -3.77 -11.40 -9.18
CA SER A 9 -4.52 -11.28 -7.93
C SER A 9 -4.69 -12.64 -7.25
N ASN A 10 -5.12 -13.67 -7.99
CA ASN A 10 -5.33 -15.01 -7.45
C ASN A 10 -4.02 -15.62 -6.91
N ASP A 11 -2.90 -15.40 -7.59
CA ASP A 11 -1.59 -15.88 -7.15
C ASP A 11 -1.14 -15.20 -5.86
N LEU A 12 -1.32 -13.88 -5.74
CA LEU A 12 -1.02 -13.15 -4.50
C LEU A 12 -1.90 -13.60 -3.34
N GLU A 13 -3.23 -13.69 -3.55
CA GLU A 13 -4.17 -14.16 -2.54
C GLU A 13 -3.83 -15.58 -2.06
N ARG A 14 -3.48 -16.48 -2.98
CA ARG A 14 -3.07 -17.86 -2.69
C ARG A 14 -1.74 -17.94 -1.92
N LEU A 15 -0.72 -17.21 -2.36
CA LEU A 15 0.64 -17.27 -1.80
C LEU A 15 0.75 -16.55 -0.45
N LEU A 16 0.01 -15.46 -0.28
CA LEU A 16 0.08 -14.60 0.91
C LEU A 16 -1.10 -14.79 1.88
N LYS A 17 -2.08 -15.62 1.53
CA LYS A 17 -3.32 -15.84 2.31
C LYS A 17 -4.01 -14.52 2.66
N LEU A 18 -4.13 -13.65 1.67
CA LEU A 18 -4.70 -12.30 1.85
C LEU A 18 -6.15 -12.39 2.33
N ARG A 19 -6.52 -11.47 3.23
CA ARG A 19 -7.88 -11.32 3.78
C ARG A 19 -8.63 -10.11 3.19
N SER A 20 -7.99 -9.40 2.28
CA SER A 20 -8.53 -8.25 1.55
C SER A 20 -8.17 -8.37 0.07
N PHE A 21 -8.91 -7.68 -0.79
CA PHE A 21 -8.62 -7.70 -2.22
C PHE A 21 -7.26 -7.06 -2.51
N VAL A 22 -6.55 -7.57 -3.52
CA VAL A 22 -5.50 -6.78 -4.20
C VAL A 22 -6.21 -5.74 -5.07
N PHE A 23 -5.83 -4.48 -4.97
CA PHE A 23 -6.49 -3.38 -5.67
C PHE A 23 -5.50 -2.43 -6.35
N GLY A 24 -5.92 -1.83 -7.46
CA GLY A 24 -5.17 -0.81 -8.17
C GLY A 24 -5.62 0.59 -7.78
N MET A 25 -4.71 1.55 -7.86
CA MET A 25 -4.97 2.98 -7.77
C MET A 25 -4.46 3.65 -9.06
N LYS A 26 -5.24 4.57 -9.63
CA LYS A 26 -4.89 5.29 -10.86
C LYS A 26 -5.31 6.76 -10.78
N LEU A 27 -4.41 7.66 -11.15
CA LEU A 27 -4.66 9.09 -11.26
C LEU A 27 -5.08 9.47 -12.68
N PHE A 28 -5.90 10.50 -12.80
CA PHE A 28 -6.45 10.96 -14.06
C PHE A 28 -6.30 12.46 -14.19
N GLU A 29 -5.69 12.89 -15.30
CA GLU A 29 -5.54 14.32 -15.63
C GLU A 29 -6.90 14.97 -15.84
N ARG A 30 -7.87 14.20 -16.35
CA ARG A 30 -9.23 14.63 -16.58
C ARG A 30 -10.22 13.81 -15.77
N ARG A 31 -11.19 14.50 -15.16
CA ARG A 31 -12.29 13.86 -14.44
C ARG A 31 -13.10 12.93 -15.34
N GLU A 32 -13.36 13.33 -16.59
CA GLU A 32 -14.22 12.57 -17.51
C GLU A 32 -13.63 11.20 -17.84
N ASP A 33 -12.30 11.10 -17.95
CA ASP A 33 -11.61 9.83 -18.25
C ASP A 33 -11.77 8.82 -17.11
N MET A 34 -11.77 9.31 -15.87
CA MET A 34 -12.10 8.50 -14.70
C MET A 34 -13.57 8.09 -14.71
N GLU A 35 -14.50 9.02 -15.00
CA GLU A 35 -15.93 8.74 -14.99
C GLU A 35 -16.37 7.77 -16.10
N ALA A 36 -15.59 7.64 -17.17
CA ALA A 36 -15.78 6.64 -18.23
C ALA A 36 -15.50 5.19 -17.80
N ILE A 37 -14.88 4.96 -16.62
CA ILE A 37 -14.58 3.61 -16.14
C ILE A 37 -15.87 2.81 -15.92
N PRO A 38 -16.00 1.59 -16.48
CA PRO A 38 -17.19 0.77 -16.30
C PRO A 38 -17.51 0.49 -14.84
N ARG A 39 -18.77 0.72 -14.45
CA ARG A 39 -19.30 0.48 -13.09
C ARG A 39 -18.63 1.29 -11.99
N ILE A 40 -18.02 2.44 -12.33
CA ILE A 40 -17.43 3.32 -11.33
C ILE A 40 -18.50 3.93 -10.43
N ARG A 41 -18.25 3.88 -9.11
CA ARG A 41 -19.06 4.55 -8.10
C ARG A 41 -18.48 5.94 -7.84
N ARG A 42 -19.35 6.94 -7.76
CA ARG A 42 -18.99 8.31 -7.34
C ARG A 42 -19.65 8.61 -6.00
N PRO A 43 -18.86 8.83 -4.92
CA PRO A 43 -19.43 9.20 -3.63
C PRO A 43 -20.22 10.50 -3.70
N GLN A 44 -21.36 10.54 -3.00
CA GLN A 44 -22.14 11.77 -2.81
C GLN A 44 -21.74 12.51 -1.52
N ASN A 45 -21.00 11.84 -0.64
CA ASN A 45 -20.55 12.36 0.65
C ASN A 45 -19.05 12.63 0.62
N ILE A 46 -18.58 13.38 1.61
CA ILE A 46 -17.16 13.63 1.87
C ILE A 46 -16.59 12.47 2.69
N HIS A 47 -15.38 12.02 2.33
CA HIS A 47 -14.67 10.90 2.96
C HIS A 47 -13.22 11.27 3.29
N THR A 48 -12.59 10.54 4.21
CA THR A 48 -11.11 10.45 4.20
C THR A 48 -10.67 9.62 3.01
N LEU A 49 -9.43 9.81 2.55
CA LEU A 49 -8.90 8.94 1.49
C LEU A 49 -8.83 7.48 1.96
N ASP A 50 -8.51 7.25 3.24
CA ASP A 50 -8.48 5.92 3.84
C ASP A 50 -9.83 5.19 3.76
N GLN A 51 -10.95 5.92 3.89
CA GLN A 51 -12.29 5.33 3.69
C GLN A 51 -12.49 4.86 2.25
N VAL A 52 -12.04 5.64 1.27
CA VAL A 52 -12.17 5.29 -0.16
C VAL A 52 -11.29 4.07 -0.47
N VAL A 53 -10.07 4.02 0.08
CA VAL A 53 -9.17 2.85 0.00
C VAL A 53 -9.81 1.63 0.67
N GLY A 54 -10.43 1.81 1.84
CA GLY A 54 -11.17 0.76 2.55
C GLY A 54 -12.35 0.21 1.73
N GLN A 55 -13.09 1.08 1.05
CA GLN A 55 -14.20 0.67 0.18
C GLN A 55 -13.72 -0.20 -0.99
N SER A 56 -12.57 0.11 -1.59
CA SER A 56 -11.99 -0.75 -2.65
C SER A 56 -11.45 -2.06 -2.08
N SER A 57 -10.63 -2.00 -1.03
CA SER A 57 -9.90 -3.15 -0.48
C SER A 57 -10.78 -4.15 0.27
N ARG A 58 -11.88 -3.69 0.88
CA ARG A 58 -12.76 -4.53 1.72
C ARG A 58 -14.12 -4.81 1.10
N LEU A 59 -14.69 -3.85 0.37
CA LEU A 59 -16.01 -4.02 -0.27
C LEU A 59 -15.90 -4.40 -1.75
N GLY A 60 -14.69 -4.39 -2.32
CA GLY A 60 -14.45 -4.74 -3.72
C GLY A 60 -15.01 -3.71 -4.70
N TRP A 61 -15.18 -2.45 -4.28
CA TRP A 61 -15.78 -1.42 -5.11
C TRP A 61 -14.78 -0.83 -6.11
N THR A 62 -15.26 -0.59 -7.33
CA THR A 62 -14.63 0.37 -8.24
C THR A 62 -15.17 1.76 -7.90
N ILE A 63 -14.31 2.64 -7.43
CA ILE A 63 -14.68 3.96 -6.92
C ILE A 63 -13.80 5.04 -7.52
N GLY A 64 -14.43 6.13 -7.92
CA GLY A 64 -13.78 7.32 -8.44
C GLY A 64 -14.03 8.51 -7.54
N ILE A 65 -13.00 9.31 -7.29
CA ILE A 65 -13.06 10.51 -6.46
C ILE A 65 -12.40 11.71 -7.15
N THR A 66 -12.86 12.90 -6.79
CA THR A 66 -12.20 14.19 -7.05
C THR A 66 -11.85 14.84 -5.71
N ALA A 67 -11.18 16.00 -5.74
CA ALA A 67 -10.87 16.78 -4.54
C ALA A 67 -12.12 17.04 -3.66
N ASP A 68 -13.28 17.26 -4.28
CA ASP A 68 -14.54 17.56 -3.58
C ASP A 68 -15.08 16.41 -2.74
N ASN A 69 -14.63 15.18 -3.02
CA ASN A 69 -15.03 14.00 -2.25
C ASN A 69 -14.15 13.76 -1.01
N LEU A 70 -13.09 14.55 -0.81
CA LEU A 70 -12.10 14.33 0.25
C LEU A 70 -12.13 15.40 1.33
N VAL A 71 -12.05 14.94 2.59
CA VAL A 71 -11.95 15.82 3.76
C VAL A 71 -10.55 16.43 3.87
N GLY A 72 -10.51 17.75 3.96
CA GLY A 72 -9.28 18.50 4.26
C GLY A 72 -8.20 18.44 3.17
N ALA A 73 -7.20 19.30 3.32
CA ALA A 73 -6.07 19.35 2.40
C ALA A 73 -5.14 18.14 2.55
N GLN A 74 -5.00 17.56 3.75
CA GLN A 74 -4.12 16.41 3.98
C GLN A 74 -4.43 15.20 3.10
N CYS A 75 -5.70 14.77 3.04
CA CYS A 75 -6.10 13.64 2.19
C CYS A 75 -5.84 13.92 0.72
N ARG A 76 -6.07 15.16 0.28
CA ARG A 76 -5.91 15.58 -1.12
C ARG A 76 -4.45 15.70 -1.53
N ALA A 77 -3.60 16.23 -0.66
CA ALA A 77 -2.21 16.56 -0.93
C ALA A 77 -1.37 15.34 -1.31
N VAL A 78 -1.57 14.22 -0.59
CA VAL A 78 -0.85 12.95 -0.78
C VAL A 78 -0.99 12.43 -2.22
N VAL A 79 -2.18 12.56 -2.80
CA VAL A 79 -2.51 12.11 -4.16
C VAL A 79 -2.58 13.23 -5.20
N GLY A 80 -2.16 14.46 -4.84
CA GLY A 80 -2.00 15.57 -5.79
C GLY A 80 -3.30 16.15 -6.32
N LEU A 81 -4.41 16.03 -5.59
CA LEU A 81 -5.72 16.54 -6.02
C LEU A 81 -5.99 17.96 -5.48
N GLY A 82 -6.63 18.79 -6.29
CA GLY A 82 -7.23 20.06 -5.84
C GLY A 82 -6.24 21.11 -5.35
N ASN A 83 -4.98 21.08 -5.82
CA ASN A 83 -3.93 22.05 -5.46
C ASN A 83 -3.77 22.25 -3.95
N ALA A 84 -3.81 21.15 -3.20
CA ALA A 84 -3.93 21.18 -1.76
C ALA A 84 -2.66 21.64 -1.02
N LYS A 85 -1.49 21.64 -1.65
CA LYS A 85 -0.19 21.98 -1.01
C LYS A 85 0.12 23.48 -1.09
N ASP A 86 -0.85 24.28 -0.70
CA ASP A 86 -0.73 25.74 -0.58
C ASP A 86 0.17 26.15 0.62
N PRO A 87 0.51 27.44 0.80
CA PRO A 87 1.32 27.87 1.94
C PRO A 87 0.72 27.56 3.32
N SER A 88 -0.61 27.52 3.44
CA SER A 88 -1.28 27.17 4.69
C SER A 88 -1.09 25.70 5.03
N TRP A 89 -1.24 24.81 4.05
CA TRP A 89 -0.93 23.39 4.20
C TRP A 89 0.54 23.17 4.58
N ARG A 90 1.46 23.83 3.87
CA ARG A 90 2.92 23.71 4.09
C ARG A 90 3.36 24.14 5.47
N SER A 91 2.69 25.12 6.08
CA SER A 91 2.99 25.53 7.46
C SER A 91 2.70 24.45 8.50
N GLY A 92 1.82 23.49 8.19
CA GLY A 92 1.37 22.49 9.16
C GLY A 92 0.65 23.07 10.38
N LYS A 93 0.40 24.39 10.45
CA LYS A 93 -0.11 25.08 11.64
C LYS A 93 -1.41 24.48 12.19
N HIS A 94 -2.26 23.95 11.31
CA HIS A 94 -3.51 23.27 11.67
C HIS A 94 -3.31 21.96 12.46
N MET A 95 -2.09 21.43 12.53
CA MET A 95 -1.72 20.22 13.28
C MET A 95 -1.09 20.52 14.64
N VAL A 96 -0.78 21.79 14.93
CA VAL A 96 -0.20 22.22 16.21
C VAL A 96 -1.22 22.05 17.32
N GLY A 97 -0.83 21.38 18.40
CA GLY A 97 -1.71 20.98 19.51
C GLY A 97 -2.61 19.78 19.21
N VAL A 98 -2.54 19.21 18.00
CA VAL A 98 -3.28 18.01 17.59
C VAL A 98 -2.34 16.82 17.44
N TRP A 99 -1.33 16.95 16.58
CA TRP A 99 -0.32 15.92 16.31
C TRP A 99 1.06 16.34 16.77
N TYR A 100 1.34 17.63 16.75
CA TYR A 100 2.67 18.19 17.04
C TYR A 100 2.59 19.34 18.02
N SER A 101 3.63 19.50 18.84
CA SER A 101 3.70 20.55 19.86
C SER A 101 3.96 21.94 19.28
N THR A 102 4.73 22.02 18.19
CA THR A 102 5.18 23.30 17.62
C THR A 102 4.88 23.39 16.13
N GLU A 103 4.84 24.63 15.60
CA GLU A 103 4.70 24.88 14.17
C GLU A 103 5.94 24.41 13.39
N GLU A 104 7.13 24.41 14.02
CA GLU A 104 8.36 23.86 13.44
C GLU A 104 8.24 22.34 13.22
N ASP A 105 7.80 21.59 14.24
CA ASP A 105 7.57 20.15 14.15
C ASP A 105 6.54 19.82 13.04
N ALA A 106 5.44 20.59 13.00
CA ALA A 106 4.38 20.41 12.00
C ALA A 106 4.85 20.76 10.58
N THR A 107 5.64 21.82 10.42
CA THR A 107 6.25 22.20 9.13
C THR A 107 7.22 21.12 8.65
N ALA A 108 8.04 20.59 9.56
CA ALA A 108 8.98 19.50 9.24
C ALA A 108 8.25 18.24 8.77
N HIS A 109 7.13 17.90 9.41
CA HIS A 109 6.25 16.81 8.94
C HIS A 109 5.73 17.05 7.52
N GLN A 110 5.12 18.21 7.26
CA GLN A 110 4.57 18.53 5.94
C GLN A 110 5.64 18.50 4.85
N ALA A 111 6.85 18.96 5.15
CA ALA A 111 7.99 18.94 4.23
C ALA A 111 8.51 17.52 3.94
N ALA A 112 8.40 16.60 4.90
CA ALA A 112 8.86 15.21 4.75
C ALA A 112 7.88 14.33 3.96
N MET A 113 6.60 14.71 3.84
CA MET A 113 5.58 13.90 3.18
C MET A 113 5.90 13.65 1.70
N ASN A 114 5.82 12.37 1.30
CA ASN A 114 5.83 11.99 -0.11
C ASN A 114 4.45 12.21 -0.73
N CYS A 115 4.31 13.33 -1.43
CA CYS A 115 3.08 13.70 -2.13
C CYS A 115 3.29 13.71 -3.65
N VAL A 116 2.23 13.35 -4.38
CA VAL A 116 2.15 13.59 -5.83
C VAL A 116 2.12 15.11 -6.08
N PRO A 117 2.80 15.63 -7.12
CA PRO A 117 2.73 17.06 -7.47
C PRO A 117 1.30 17.56 -7.69
N ASP A 118 1.05 18.83 -7.36
CA ASP A 118 -0.23 19.48 -7.65
C ASP A 118 -0.32 19.91 -9.13
N GLY A 119 -1.53 20.20 -9.58
CA GLY A 119 -1.81 20.80 -10.89
C GLY A 119 -1.91 19.83 -12.05
N GLN A 120 -1.56 18.55 -11.87
CA GLN A 120 -1.61 17.55 -12.94
C GLN A 120 -2.92 16.76 -13.00
N PHE A 121 -3.45 16.36 -11.85
CA PHE A 121 -4.56 15.39 -11.79
C PHE A 121 -5.84 16.01 -11.23
N GLN A 122 -6.97 15.68 -11.87
CA GLN A 122 -8.31 16.12 -11.46
C GLN A 122 -9.05 15.03 -10.68
N ALA A 123 -8.71 13.76 -10.90
CA ALA A 123 -9.41 12.63 -10.32
C ALA A 123 -8.49 11.44 -9.99
N LEU A 124 -9.00 10.56 -9.14
CA LEU A 124 -8.39 9.30 -8.75
C LEU A 124 -9.44 8.19 -8.83
N ALA A 125 -9.06 7.00 -9.27
CA ALA A 125 -9.87 5.80 -9.15
C ALA A 125 -9.14 4.67 -8.42
N LEU A 126 -9.93 3.87 -7.70
CA LEU A 126 -9.52 2.64 -7.03
C LEU A 126 -10.43 1.50 -7.49
N SER A 127 -9.87 0.31 -7.68
CA SER A 127 -10.63 -0.87 -8.10
C SER A 127 -9.89 -2.16 -7.75
N PRO A 128 -10.57 -3.27 -7.41
CA PRO A 128 -9.93 -4.58 -7.34
C PRO A 128 -9.12 -4.86 -8.61
N LEU A 129 -7.87 -5.30 -8.45
CA LEU A 129 -6.95 -5.48 -9.58
C LEU A 129 -7.51 -6.54 -10.54
N SER A 130 -8.05 -7.63 -10.01
CA SER A 130 -8.73 -8.69 -10.75
C SER A 130 -9.90 -8.23 -11.63
N SER A 131 -10.48 -7.06 -11.37
CA SER A 131 -11.54 -6.51 -12.23
C SER A 131 -11.03 -6.05 -13.61
N GLY A 132 -9.72 -5.79 -13.75
CA GLY A 132 -9.11 -5.27 -14.97
C GLY A 132 -9.59 -3.87 -15.40
N ARG A 133 -10.34 -3.15 -14.56
CA ARG A 133 -10.95 -1.86 -14.91
C ARG A 133 -9.97 -0.69 -14.92
N LEU A 134 -8.84 -0.84 -14.22
CA LEU A 134 -7.75 0.13 -14.19
C LEU A 134 -6.55 -0.52 -14.88
N ASP A 135 -6.47 -0.44 -16.20
CA ASP A 135 -5.40 -1.09 -16.98
C ASP A 135 -4.55 -0.08 -17.79
N PRO A 136 -3.23 -0.01 -17.58
CA PRO A 136 -2.58 -0.39 -16.33
C PRO A 136 -2.98 0.58 -15.19
N PRO A 137 -2.97 0.14 -13.92
CA PRO A 137 -3.03 1.05 -12.79
C PRO A 137 -1.66 1.70 -12.56
N ASP A 138 -1.63 2.84 -11.85
CA ASP A 138 -0.36 3.51 -11.52
C ASP A 138 0.43 2.73 -10.46
N ILE A 139 -0.28 2.20 -9.48
CA ILE A 139 0.22 1.32 -8.43
C ILE A 139 -0.81 0.24 -8.11
N ALA A 140 -0.34 -0.89 -7.61
CA ALA A 140 -1.14 -1.92 -6.94
C ALA A 140 -0.88 -1.86 -5.44
N LEU A 141 -1.89 -2.26 -4.67
CA LEU A 141 -1.87 -2.27 -3.21
C LEU A 141 -2.55 -3.51 -2.66
N PHE A 142 -2.14 -3.91 -1.46
CA PHE A 142 -2.82 -4.93 -0.67
C PHE A 142 -2.48 -4.80 0.83
N TYR A 143 -3.42 -5.18 1.69
CA TYR A 143 -3.19 -5.32 3.13
C TYR A 143 -2.85 -6.77 3.47
N ALA A 144 -1.85 -6.98 4.31
CA ALA A 144 -1.42 -8.31 4.76
C ALA A 144 -0.71 -8.25 6.11
N THR A 145 -0.56 -9.41 6.76
CA THR A 145 0.18 -9.49 8.03
C THR A 145 1.67 -9.25 7.85
N PRO A 146 2.42 -8.84 8.89
CA PRO A 146 3.88 -8.69 8.81
C PRO A 146 4.60 -9.93 8.26
N GLY A 147 4.12 -11.13 8.62
CA GLY A 147 4.65 -12.39 8.09
C GLY A 147 4.42 -12.56 6.58
N ALA A 148 3.24 -12.21 6.08
CA ALA A 148 2.98 -12.24 4.64
C ALA A 148 3.82 -11.19 3.90
N MET A 149 3.98 -9.99 4.47
CA MET A 149 4.78 -8.92 3.88
C MET A 149 6.25 -9.30 3.72
N ILE A 150 6.88 -9.88 4.75
CA ILE A 150 8.28 -10.29 4.63
C ILE A 150 8.45 -11.41 3.60
N TYR A 151 7.48 -12.32 3.47
CA TYR A 151 7.53 -13.33 2.43
C TYR A 151 7.41 -12.74 1.01
N PHE A 152 6.53 -11.75 0.82
CA PHE A 152 6.42 -11.02 -0.44
C PHE A 152 7.73 -10.29 -0.80
N ILE A 153 8.37 -9.65 0.18
CA ILE A 153 9.66 -8.97 0.00
C ILE A 153 10.76 -9.96 -0.40
N ASN A 154 10.81 -11.14 0.23
CA ASN A 154 11.72 -12.21 -0.19
C ASN A 154 11.47 -12.60 -1.65
N GLY A 155 10.21 -12.65 -2.09
CA GLY A 155 9.84 -12.86 -3.49
C GLY A 155 10.40 -11.77 -4.41
N LEU A 156 10.27 -10.50 -4.05
CA LEU A 156 10.86 -9.37 -4.80
C LEU A 156 12.39 -9.45 -4.91
N GLN A 157 13.03 -10.03 -3.90
CA GLN A 157 14.49 -10.11 -3.76
C GLN A 157 15.11 -11.40 -4.32
N TRP A 158 14.29 -12.44 -4.58
CA TRP A 158 14.77 -13.75 -5.02
C TRP A 158 15.65 -13.69 -6.29
N SER A 159 15.28 -12.83 -7.25
CA SER A 159 16.10 -12.51 -8.42
C SER A 159 16.46 -11.03 -8.41
N GLY A 160 17.68 -10.68 -8.82
CA GLY A 160 18.10 -9.27 -8.89
C GLY A 160 17.91 -8.55 -7.55
N TYR A 161 18.53 -9.10 -6.49
CA TYR A 161 18.46 -8.60 -5.13
C TYR A 161 18.69 -7.09 -5.05
N LYS A 162 17.85 -6.41 -4.27
CA LYS A 162 18.04 -5.03 -3.84
C LYS A 162 17.57 -4.89 -2.40
N ARG A 163 18.30 -4.12 -1.61
CA ARG A 163 17.80 -3.65 -0.31
C ARG A 163 16.69 -2.63 -0.57
N PHE A 164 15.60 -2.72 0.18
CA PHE A 164 14.55 -1.71 0.18
C PHE A 164 14.73 -0.77 1.36
N ASP A 165 14.59 0.53 1.10
CA ASP A 165 14.69 1.61 2.09
C ASP A 165 13.34 2.33 2.19
N TRP A 166 12.73 2.22 3.38
CA TRP A 166 11.44 2.81 3.70
C TRP A 166 11.55 3.73 4.90
N SER A 167 10.72 4.78 4.90
CA SER A 167 10.48 5.67 6.03
C SER A 167 9.34 5.15 6.90
N ILE A 168 9.24 5.71 8.10
CA ILE A 168 8.10 5.54 8.98
C ILE A 168 7.63 6.91 9.49
N VAL A 169 6.32 7.13 9.43
CA VAL A 169 5.65 8.31 9.96
C VAL A 169 4.38 7.91 10.69
N GLY A 170 4.13 8.51 11.86
CA GLY A 170 2.95 8.18 12.68
C GLY A 170 1.66 8.83 12.20
N GLU A 171 1.73 10.06 11.69
CA GLU A 171 0.61 10.77 11.05
C GLU A 171 0.87 10.81 9.54
N SER A 172 -0.15 10.57 8.72
CA SER A 172 -0.02 10.46 7.26
C SER A 172 0.84 9.28 6.76
N ALA A 173 0.68 8.09 7.34
CA ALA A 173 1.30 6.86 6.80
C ALA A 173 0.89 6.53 5.34
N CYS A 174 -0.18 7.14 4.86
CA CYS A 174 -0.56 7.20 3.45
C CYS A 174 0.53 7.83 2.55
N ALA A 175 1.30 8.79 3.06
CA ALA A 175 2.44 9.38 2.37
C ALA A 175 3.61 8.41 2.26
N ASP A 176 3.86 7.57 3.27
CA ASP A 176 4.93 6.55 3.23
C ASP A 176 4.55 5.30 2.42
N SER A 177 3.26 5.07 2.19
CA SER A 177 2.75 3.97 1.35
C SER A 177 2.45 4.42 -0.07
N TRP A 178 1.18 4.74 -0.39
CA TRP A 178 0.79 5.06 -1.77
C TRP A 178 1.32 6.42 -2.23
N GLY A 179 1.48 7.40 -1.35
CA GLY A 179 2.09 8.68 -1.70
C GLY A 179 3.51 8.51 -2.24
N ARG A 180 4.35 7.75 -1.52
CA ARG A 180 5.70 7.38 -1.94
C ARG A 180 5.67 6.52 -3.20
N ALA A 181 4.86 5.46 -3.25
CA ALA A 181 4.81 4.57 -4.41
C ALA A 181 4.39 5.31 -5.70
N LEU A 182 3.43 6.24 -5.62
CA LEU A 182 3.02 7.09 -6.75
C LEU A 182 4.14 8.05 -7.16
N LYS A 183 4.78 8.69 -6.19
CA LYS A 183 5.82 9.71 -6.43
C LYS A 183 7.10 9.12 -7.00
N THR A 184 7.59 8.02 -6.43
CA THR A 184 8.91 7.47 -6.77
C THR A 184 8.84 6.29 -7.73
N ARG A 185 7.65 5.70 -7.92
CA ARG A 185 7.46 4.46 -8.68
C ARG A 185 8.33 3.32 -8.15
N GLU A 186 8.40 3.18 -6.82
CA GLU A 186 9.11 2.11 -6.11
C GLU A 186 8.20 1.41 -5.10
N PRO A 187 8.44 0.13 -4.77
CA PRO A 187 7.73 -0.55 -3.70
C PRO A 187 7.89 0.16 -2.35
N SER A 188 6.77 0.35 -1.66
CA SER A 188 6.66 1.08 -0.40
C SER A 188 5.81 0.27 0.58
N LEU A 189 6.41 -0.14 1.70
CA LEU A 189 5.71 -0.78 2.81
C LEU A 189 5.49 0.25 3.90
N SER A 190 4.29 0.30 4.48
CA SER A 190 4.02 1.11 5.67
C SER A 190 3.41 0.29 6.79
N ILE A 191 3.57 0.81 8.01
CA ILE A 191 2.70 0.50 9.14
C ILE A 191 1.57 1.52 9.07
N PRO A 192 0.31 1.09 8.88
CA PRO A 192 -0.82 2.00 8.78
C PRO A 192 -0.92 2.90 10.02
N CYS A 193 -1.45 4.12 9.87
CA CYS A 193 -1.55 5.08 10.99
C CYS A 193 -2.88 4.96 11.77
N PHE A 194 -3.10 5.91 12.69
CA PHE A 194 -4.37 6.04 13.43
C PHE A 194 -5.57 6.25 12.49
N ALA A 195 -5.44 7.15 11.50
CA ALA A 195 -6.53 7.49 10.59
C ALA A 195 -6.92 6.29 9.70
N GLU A 196 -5.94 5.55 9.18
CA GLU A 196 -6.17 4.32 8.41
C GLU A 196 -6.92 3.26 9.23
N ARG A 197 -6.59 3.08 10.50
CA ARG A 197 -7.35 2.18 11.40
C ARG A 197 -8.74 2.70 11.67
N ARG A 198 -8.85 3.95 12.13
CA ARG A 198 -10.10 4.54 12.60
C ARG A 198 -11.14 4.70 11.48
N TYR A 199 -10.71 5.05 10.27
CA TYR A 199 -11.58 5.41 9.16
C TYR A 199 -11.52 4.42 7.99
N GLY A 200 -10.33 3.90 7.66
CA GLY A 200 -10.14 2.89 6.61
C GLY A 200 -10.46 1.46 7.06
N GLY A 201 -10.68 1.24 8.36
CA GLY A 201 -11.00 -0.07 8.92
C GLY A 201 -9.81 -1.02 8.93
N VAL A 202 -8.59 -0.49 8.92
CA VAL A 202 -7.36 -1.30 9.00
C VAL A 202 -7.24 -1.98 10.36
N LEU A 203 -6.89 -3.26 10.35
CA LEU A 203 -6.72 -4.07 11.56
C LEU A 203 -5.31 -3.91 12.14
N ASP A 204 -5.16 -4.18 13.43
CA ASP A 204 -3.87 -4.01 14.14
C ASP A 204 -2.75 -4.90 13.59
N ASP A 205 -3.11 -6.06 13.04
CA ASP A 205 -2.20 -7.03 12.44
C ASP A 205 -1.96 -6.81 10.95
N GLU A 206 -2.49 -5.72 10.36
CA GLU A 206 -2.33 -5.40 8.95
C GLU A 206 -1.22 -4.36 8.71
N MET A 207 -0.38 -4.65 7.72
CA MET A 207 0.52 -3.73 7.06
C MET A 207 -0.01 -3.43 5.64
N LEU A 208 0.48 -2.38 5.02
CA LEU A 208 0.11 -2.00 3.65
C LEU A 208 1.34 -2.03 2.74
N MET A 209 1.22 -2.72 1.61
CA MET A 209 2.19 -2.67 0.52
C MET A 209 1.57 -1.88 -0.64
N ALA A 210 2.33 -0.93 -1.18
CA ALA A 210 2.00 -0.17 -2.40
C ALA A 210 3.19 -0.20 -3.36
N LEU A 211 2.99 -0.55 -4.63
CA LEU A 211 4.08 -0.66 -5.60
C LEU A 211 3.60 -0.56 -7.05
N PRO A 212 4.49 -0.20 -8.01
CA PRO A 212 4.15 -0.32 -9.43
C PRO A 212 3.78 -1.76 -9.81
N PRO A 213 2.74 -1.98 -10.64
CA PRO A 213 2.25 -3.33 -10.94
C PRO A 213 3.29 -4.24 -11.61
N SER A 214 4.28 -3.66 -12.30
CA SER A 214 5.39 -4.38 -12.94
C SER A 214 6.24 -5.21 -11.99
N TYR A 215 6.20 -4.93 -10.68
CA TYR A 215 6.91 -5.72 -9.66
C TYR A 215 6.17 -7.02 -9.29
N LEU A 216 4.87 -7.13 -9.55
CA LEU A 216 4.06 -8.26 -9.09
C LEU A 216 4.47 -9.59 -9.74
N PRO A 217 4.67 -9.69 -11.07
CA PRO A 217 5.09 -10.96 -11.68
C PRO A 217 6.43 -11.47 -11.11
N LYS A 218 7.38 -10.55 -10.88
CA LYS A 218 8.68 -10.88 -10.29
C LYS A 218 8.52 -11.40 -8.86
N ALA A 219 7.71 -10.74 -8.04
CA ALA A 219 7.46 -11.15 -6.66
C ALA A 219 6.83 -12.55 -6.58
N ILE A 220 5.82 -12.80 -7.42
CA ILE A 220 5.14 -14.10 -7.51
C ILE A 220 6.13 -15.19 -7.89
N ALA A 221 6.89 -14.99 -8.97
CA ALA A 221 7.89 -15.97 -9.41
C ALA A 221 8.94 -16.26 -8.32
N GLY A 222 9.38 -15.22 -7.61
CA GLY A 222 10.32 -15.37 -6.50
C GLY A 222 9.74 -16.14 -5.31
N MET A 223 8.51 -15.86 -4.91
CA MET A 223 7.82 -16.62 -3.85
C MET A 223 7.65 -18.10 -4.25
N GLU A 224 7.26 -18.38 -5.49
CA GLU A 224 7.13 -19.76 -5.97
C GLU A 224 8.47 -20.51 -5.98
N ALA A 225 9.55 -19.83 -6.36
CA ALA A 225 10.88 -20.41 -6.31
C ALA A 225 11.34 -20.70 -4.86
N LEU A 226 11.10 -19.77 -3.93
CA LEU A 226 11.37 -19.96 -2.51
C LEU A 226 10.56 -21.11 -1.91
N SER A 227 9.28 -21.25 -2.31
CA SER A 227 8.39 -22.31 -1.84
C SER A 227 8.92 -23.72 -2.19
N LYS A 228 9.57 -23.88 -3.36
CA LYS A 228 10.22 -25.14 -3.77
C LYS A 228 11.36 -25.53 -2.81
N ASN A 229 11.99 -24.56 -2.15
CA ASN A 229 13.02 -24.79 -1.13
C ASN A 229 12.44 -24.98 0.28
N GLY A 230 11.12 -25.06 0.42
CA GLY A 230 10.44 -25.13 1.72
C GLY A 230 10.24 -23.78 2.40
N LEU A 231 10.74 -22.68 1.83
CA LEU A 231 10.54 -21.32 2.34
C LEU A 231 9.19 -20.80 1.84
N ARG A 232 8.13 -21.00 2.63
CA ARG A 232 6.75 -20.68 2.25
C ARG A 232 5.97 -20.05 3.39
N TYR A 233 4.94 -19.29 3.02
CA TYR A 233 3.97 -18.72 3.94
C TYR A 233 2.65 -19.54 3.92
N PRO A 234 1.98 -19.76 5.08
CA PRO A 234 2.40 -19.41 6.44
C PRO A 234 3.66 -20.14 6.91
N PHE A 235 4.45 -19.49 7.77
CA PHE A 235 5.70 -20.06 8.29
C PHE A 235 5.41 -21.18 9.30
N PRO A 236 5.79 -22.44 9.02
CA PRO A 236 5.69 -23.50 10.00
C PRO A 236 6.70 -23.26 11.12
N GLN A 237 6.22 -23.17 12.35
CA GLN A 237 7.12 -23.09 13.50
C GLN A 237 7.78 -24.46 13.71
N TYR A 238 9.10 -24.47 13.86
CA TYR A 238 9.89 -25.69 14.09
C TYR A 238 9.51 -26.41 15.42
N GLY A 239 8.84 -25.70 16.34
CA GLY A 239 8.33 -26.22 17.61
C GLY A 239 9.24 -25.85 18.77
N ILE A 240 8.76 -24.98 19.67
CA ILE A 240 9.56 -24.38 20.76
C ILE A 240 10.02 -25.38 21.84
N GLN A 241 9.51 -26.61 21.80
CA GLN A 241 9.87 -27.71 22.72
C GLN A 241 10.59 -28.87 22.02
N GLN A 242 10.89 -28.76 20.72
CA GLN A 242 11.61 -29.82 20.01
C GLN A 242 13.04 -29.96 20.52
N ASP A 243 13.54 -31.19 20.54
CA ASP A 243 14.94 -31.46 20.84
C ASP A 243 15.83 -30.82 19.77
N VAL A 244 16.49 -29.74 20.17
CA VAL A 244 17.29 -28.92 19.26
C VAL A 244 18.45 -29.69 18.63
N ARG A 245 18.89 -30.81 19.24
CA ARG A 245 19.98 -31.64 18.71
C ARG A 245 19.67 -32.16 17.32
N ALA A 246 18.42 -32.52 17.01
CA ALA A 246 18.05 -32.98 15.66
C ALA A 246 18.21 -31.89 14.58
N GLY A 247 18.06 -30.62 14.94
CA GLY A 247 18.28 -29.48 14.04
C GLY A 247 19.70 -28.92 14.06
N MET A 248 20.39 -29.00 15.21
CA MET A 248 21.74 -28.45 15.43
C MET A 248 22.86 -29.45 15.16
N ALA A 249 22.61 -30.77 15.14
CA ALA A 249 23.64 -31.77 14.87
C ALA A 249 24.28 -31.61 13.48
N ALA A 250 23.55 -31.02 12.53
CA ALA A 250 24.09 -30.62 11.24
C ALA A 250 25.16 -29.52 11.34
N SER A 251 25.08 -28.66 12.37
CA SER A 251 25.97 -27.49 12.56
C SER A 251 27.02 -27.70 13.66
N TYR A 252 26.78 -28.59 14.63
CA TYR A 252 27.68 -28.90 15.75
C TYR A 252 27.84 -30.41 15.93
N PRO A 253 28.68 -31.07 15.12
CA PRO A 253 28.92 -32.50 15.24
C PRO A 253 29.50 -32.86 16.61
N GLY A 254 29.00 -33.94 17.24
CA GLY A 254 29.60 -34.52 18.45
C GLY A 254 29.06 -34.03 19.80
N ARG A 255 27.96 -33.26 19.82
CA ARG A 255 27.25 -32.87 21.07
C ARG A 255 25.81 -33.38 21.13
N GLY A 256 25.61 -34.62 20.63
CA GLY A 256 24.36 -35.36 20.73
C GLY A 256 24.29 -36.20 21.99
#